data_AF-A0A026VYY8-F1
#
_entry.id   AF-A0A026VYY8-F1
#
_cell.length_a   1.000
_cell.length_b   1.000
_cell.length_c   1.000
_cell.angle_alpha   90.00
_cell.angle_beta   90.00
_cell.angle_gamma   90.00
#
_symmetry.space_group_name_H-M   'P 1'
#
loop_
_entity.id
_entity.type
_entity.pdbx_description
1 polymer ?
#
loop_
_entity_poly.entity_id
_entity_poly.type
_entity_poly.pdbx_seq_one_letter_code
_entity_poly.pdbx_strand_id
1 'polypeptide(L)'
;SLEKSLFFRSPSYHIRCKDPCLGKYTLFKEPGIYIFIELDIRPNLQSNSLSCMLDRMPTTLGLQCDENTIEYRLIGVIDYTSGHYIAYCLRSNGFWQMYDDLRTSVVLKL
;
A
#
# COMPACT_ATOMS: atom_id res chain seq x y z
N SER A 1 -1.53 10.45 14.43
CA SER A 1 -2.65 9.62 13.95
C SER A 1 -2.33 9.16 12.54
N LEU A 2 -2.90 8.04 12.10
CA LEU A 2 -2.80 7.55 10.71
C LEU A 2 -3.19 8.65 9.70
N GLU A 3 -4.19 9.45 10.06
CA GLU A 3 -4.65 10.63 9.33
C GLU A 3 -3.54 11.66 9.08
N LYS A 4 -2.72 12.02 10.09
CA LYS A 4 -1.58 12.95 9.89
C LYS A 4 -0.49 12.35 8.98
N SER A 5 -0.33 11.03 8.95
CA SER A 5 0.61 10.36 8.05
C SER A 5 0.10 10.30 6.61
N LEU A 6 -1.23 10.22 6.42
CA LEU A 6 -1.88 10.29 5.09
C LEU A 6 -1.78 11.70 4.48
N PHE A 7 -1.81 12.75 5.30
CA PHE A 7 -1.69 14.15 4.86
C PHE A 7 -0.27 14.74 4.97
N PHE A 8 0.76 13.91 5.15
CA PHE A 8 2.14 14.38 5.36
C PHE A 8 2.71 15.17 4.16
N ARG A 9 2.15 15.00 2.96
CA ARG A 9 2.44 15.86 1.80
C ARG A 9 1.16 16.55 1.35
N SER A 10 1.08 17.87 1.57
CA SER A 10 -0.01 18.68 1.03
C SER A 10 -0.04 18.55 -0.50
N PRO A 11 -1.22 18.38 -1.12
CA PRO A 11 -1.31 18.41 -2.58
C PRO A 11 -0.81 19.76 -3.08
N SER A 12 0.15 19.78 -4.00
CA SER A 12 0.55 20.98 -4.71
C SER A 12 -0.54 21.34 -5.72
N TYR A 13 -1.46 22.22 -5.34
CA TYR A 13 -2.47 22.74 -6.26
C TYR A 13 -1.82 23.60 -7.34
N HIS A 14 -2.37 23.51 -8.56
CA HIS A 14 -1.99 24.25 -9.76
C HIS A 14 -1.49 25.67 -9.48
N ILE A 15 -0.17 25.83 -9.37
CA ILE A 15 0.48 27.13 -9.27
C ILE A 15 0.33 27.79 -10.64
N ARG A 16 -0.54 28.80 -10.75
CA ARG A 16 -0.63 29.62 -11.95
C ARG A 16 0.69 30.38 -12.12
N CYS A 17 1.34 30.18 -13.26
CA CYS A 17 2.50 30.98 -13.67
C CYS A 17 2.08 32.46 -13.72
N LYS A 18 2.96 33.39 -13.31
CA LYS A 18 2.74 34.82 -13.52
C LYS A 18 3.06 35.18 -14.97
N ASP A 19 2.20 35.95 -15.60
CA ASP A 19 2.37 36.39 -17.00
C ASP A 19 3.40 37.51 -17.15
N PRO A 20 4.25 37.51 -18.20
CA PRO A 20 4.30 36.53 -19.29
C PRO A 20 5.08 35.25 -18.91
N CYS A 21 4.47 34.08 -19.12
CA CYS A 21 5.11 32.80 -18.81
C CYS A 21 6.00 32.31 -19.97
N LEU A 22 7.33 32.47 -19.85
CA LEU A 22 8.32 32.06 -20.86
C LEU A 22 8.88 30.63 -20.67
N GLY A 23 8.46 29.89 -19.64
CA GLY A 23 9.17 28.69 -19.19
C GLY A 23 8.30 27.43 -19.18
N LYS A 24 8.84 26.34 -19.72
CA LYS A 24 8.36 24.98 -19.48
C LYS A 24 8.31 24.72 -17.97
N TYR A 25 7.21 24.15 -17.48
CA TYR A 25 7.13 23.66 -16.10
C TYR A 25 7.41 22.15 -16.09
N THR A 26 8.19 21.72 -15.11
CA THR A 26 8.42 20.30 -14.83
C THR A 26 7.49 19.90 -13.69
N LEU A 27 6.58 18.98 -13.96
CA LEU A 27 5.72 18.39 -12.94
C LEU A 27 6.49 17.22 -12.30
N PHE A 28 6.88 17.33 -11.04
CA PHE A 28 7.44 16.20 -10.30
C PHE A 28 6.29 15.40 -9.71
N LYS A 29 6.13 14.14 -10.15
CA LYS A 29 5.21 13.19 -9.51
C LYS A 29 6.02 12.32 -8.58
N GLU A 30 6.10 12.71 -7.31
CA GLU A 30 6.68 11.84 -6.30
C GLU A 30 5.67 10.72 -5.96
N PRO A 31 6.08 9.45 -5.96
CA PRO A 31 5.22 8.38 -5.50
C PRO A 31 4.88 8.56 -4.02
N GLY A 32 3.68 8.11 -3.64
CA GLY A 32 3.28 8.06 -2.25
C GLY A 32 4.22 7.16 -1.43
N ILE A 33 4.42 7.52 -0.16
CA ILE A 33 5.23 6.72 0.78
C ILE A 33 4.59 5.33 1.04
N TYR A 34 3.27 5.23 0.83
CA TYR A 34 2.49 4.02 0.99
C TYR A 34 1.63 3.78 -0.25
N ILE A 35 1.51 2.50 -0.63
CA ILE A 35 0.59 2.02 -1.66
C ILE A 35 -0.34 0.99 -1.03
N PHE A 36 -1.60 1.00 -1.45
CA PHE A 36 -2.61 0.02 -1.06
C PHE A 36 -3.06 -0.71 -2.33
N ILE A 37 -3.02 -2.04 -2.31
CA ILE A 37 -3.34 -2.88 -3.47
C ILE A 37 -4.49 -3.79 -3.07
N GLU A 38 -5.62 -3.64 -3.77
CA GLU A 38 -6.77 -4.53 -3.62
C GLU A 38 -6.61 -5.72 -4.56
N LEU A 39 -6.63 -6.93 -3.99
CA LEU A 39 -6.37 -8.18 -4.72
C LEU A 39 -7.64 -8.96 -5.06
N ASP A 40 -8.82 -8.59 -4.53
CA ASP A 40 -10.11 -9.21 -4.90
C ASP A 40 -10.68 -8.65 -6.21
N ILE A 41 -9.82 -8.50 -7.22
CA ILE A 41 -10.26 -8.13 -8.57
C ILE A 41 -10.64 -9.42 -9.29
N ARG A 42 -11.94 -9.72 -9.30
CA ARG A 42 -12.49 -10.89 -10.00
C ARG A 42 -12.70 -10.58 -11.48
N PRO A 43 -12.36 -11.51 -12.39
CA PRO A 43 -12.60 -11.32 -13.82
C PRO A 43 -14.10 -11.27 -14.17
N ASN A 44 -14.96 -11.83 -13.31
CA ASN A 44 -16.41 -11.64 -13.34
C ASN A 44 -17.05 -11.95 -11.97
N LEU A 45 -18.33 -11.61 -11.78
CA LEU A 45 -19.07 -11.80 -10.53
C LEU A 45 -19.17 -13.27 -10.05
N GLN A 46 -19.03 -14.23 -10.95
CA GLN A 46 -19.12 -15.67 -10.65
C GLN A 46 -17.76 -16.29 -10.33
N SER A 47 -16.67 -15.55 -10.52
CA SER A 47 -15.33 -16.06 -10.26
C SER A 47 -15.05 -16.09 -8.77
N ASN A 48 -14.39 -17.15 -8.31
CA ASN A 48 -13.90 -17.22 -6.94
C ASN A 48 -12.74 -16.24 -6.74
N SER A 49 -12.60 -15.72 -5.52
CA SER A 49 -11.39 -14.99 -5.14
C SER A 49 -10.18 -15.95 -5.13
N LEU A 50 -9.01 -15.42 -5.46
CA LEU A 50 -7.76 -16.15 -5.27
C LEU A 50 -7.29 -15.96 -3.82
N SER A 51 -6.68 -17.00 -3.27
CA SER A 51 -6.07 -16.96 -1.94
C SER A 51 -4.69 -17.62 -1.97
N CYS A 52 -3.80 -17.16 -1.10
CA CYS A 52 -2.51 -17.77 -0.87
C CYS A 52 -2.12 -17.63 0.60
N MET A 53 -1.11 -18.40 1.01
CA MET A 53 -0.51 -18.26 2.33
C MET A 53 0.34 -16.99 2.39
N LEU A 54 0.41 -16.37 3.57
CA LEU A 54 1.16 -15.13 3.77
C LEU A 54 2.66 -15.27 3.47
N ASP A 55 3.26 -16.43 3.74
CA ASP A 55 4.66 -16.76 3.43
C ASP A 55 4.95 -16.85 1.92
N ARG A 56 3.90 -16.99 1.10
CA ARG A 56 3.98 -16.97 -0.37
C ARG A 56 3.84 -15.56 -0.95
N MET A 57 3.43 -14.56 -0.16
CA MET A 57 3.31 -13.19 -0.66
C MET A 57 4.69 -12.58 -0.91
N PRO A 58 4.88 -11.85 -2.02
CA PRO A 58 6.12 -11.13 -2.27
C PRO A 58 6.32 -10.07 -1.18
N THR A 59 7.48 -10.10 -0.53
CA THR A 59 7.82 -9.14 0.53
C THR A 59 8.29 -7.80 -0.02
N THR A 60 8.57 -7.72 -1.32
CA THR A 60 8.99 -6.52 -2.03
C THR A 60 8.26 -6.37 -3.35
N LEU A 61 7.97 -5.14 -3.74
CA LEU A 61 7.37 -4.79 -5.03
C LEU A 61 8.16 -3.66 -5.67
N GLY A 62 8.72 -3.90 -6.85
CA GLY A 62 9.34 -2.86 -7.68
C GLY A 62 8.31 -2.26 -8.63
N LEU A 63 8.14 -0.94 -8.60
CA LEU A 63 7.33 -0.19 -9.56
C LEU A 63 8.23 0.67 -10.44
N GLN A 64 8.15 0.48 -11.76
CA GLN A 64 8.86 1.32 -12.72
C GLN A 64 8.19 2.70 -12.79
N CYS A 65 8.98 3.75 -12.61
CA CYS A 65 8.58 5.15 -12.72
C CYS A 65 9.59 5.87 -13.60
N ASP A 66 9.20 6.17 -14.84
CA ASP A 66 10.07 6.73 -15.87
C ASP A 66 11.36 5.90 -16.03
N GLU A 67 12.52 6.51 -15.83
CA GLU A 67 13.84 5.87 -15.96
C GLU A 67 14.29 5.15 -14.68
N ASN A 68 13.50 5.20 -13.59
CA ASN A 68 13.87 4.65 -12.29
C ASN A 68 12.90 3.54 -11.83
N THR A 69 13.39 2.62 -10.99
CA THR A 69 12.55 1.67 -10.26
C THR A 69 12.43 2.10 -8.81
N ILE A 70 11.22 2.03 -8.26
CA ILE A 70 10.92 2.40 -6.89
C ILE A 70 10.48 1.15 -6.15
N GLU A 71 11.24 0.79 -5.12
CA GLU A 71 11.01 -0.42 -4.34
C GLU A 71 10.13 -0.14 -3.13
N TYR A 72 9.11 -0.98 -2.97
CA TYR A 72 8.23 -1.02 -1.82
C TYR A 72 8.44 -2.32 -1.07
N ARG A 73 8.28 -2.28 0.26
CA ARG A 73 8.22 -3.48 1.09
C ARG A 73 6.80 -3.74 1.56
N LEU A 74 6.40 -5.00 1.59
CA LEU A 74 5.13 -5.41 2.16
C LEU A 74 5.18 -5.25 3.68
N ILE A 75 4.27 -4.45 4.23
CA ILE A 75 4.17 -4.20 5.68
C ILE A 75 2.87 -4.68 6.30
N GLY A 76 1.87 -5.02 5.49
CA GLY A 76 0.60 -5.50 5.99
C GLY A 76 -0.25 -6.14 4.89
N VAL A 77 -1.10 -7.08 5.32
CA VAL A 77 -2.08 -7.78 4.48
C VAL A 77 -3.39 -7.77 5.25
N ILE A 78 -4.49 -7.47 4.57
CA ILE A 78 -5.84 -7.64 5.09
C ILE A 78 -6.43 -8.84 4.37
N ASP A 79 -6.81 -9.84 5.13
CA ASP A 79 -7.46 -11.04 4.66
C ASP A 79 -8.94 -11.01 5.03
N TYR A 80 -9.77 -11.60 4.17
CA TYR A 80 -11.18 -11.80 4.40
C TYR A 80 -11.51 -13.28 4.27
N THR A 81 -11.88 -13.90 5.38
CA THR A 81 -12.24 -15.30 5.42
C THR A 81 -13.52 -15.51 6.20
N SER A 82 -14.46 -16.26 5.62
CA SER A 82 -15.69 -16.71 6.29
C SER A 82 -16.52 -15.60 6.94
N GLY A 83 -16.63 -14.42 6.29
CA GLY A 83 -17.41 -13.30 6.83
C GLY A 83 -16.63 -12.38 7.78
N HIS A 84 -15.31 -12.59 7.92
CA HIS A 84 -14.50 -11.94 8.93
C HIS A 84 -13.19 -11.38 8.35
N TYR A 85 -12.74 -10.25 8.87
CA TYR A 85 -11.49 -9.61 8.46
C TYR A 85 -10.39 -9.86 9.48
N ILE A 86 -9.22 -10.24 8.99
CA ILE A 86 -8.00 -10.43 9.79
C ILE A 86 -6.90 -9.58 9.20
N ALA A 87 -6.15 -8.89 10.05
CA ALA A 87 -5.00 -8.09 9.62
C ALA A 87 -3.69 -8.77 10.03
N TYR A 88 -2.78 -8.89 9.07
CA TYR A 88 -1.41 -9.30 9.29
C TYR A 88 -0.51 -8.08 9.14
N CYS A 89 0.37 -7.83 10.11
CA CYS A 89 1.27 -6.67 10.09
C CYS A 89 2.71 -7.09 10.38
N LEU A 90 3.63 -6.65 9.54
CA LEU A 90 5.06 -6.75 9.80
C LEU A 90 5.46 -5.65 10.79
N ARG A 91 6.06 -6.04 11.92
CA ARG A 91 6.53 -5.11 12.95
C ARG A 91 7.98 -4.70 12.71
N SER A 92 8.38 -3.62 13.39
CA SER A 92 9.76 -3.10 13.32
C SER A 92 10.83 -4.08 13.82
N ASN A 93 10.43 -5.08 14.62
CA ASN A 93 11.30 -6.17 15.06
C ASN A 93 11.45 -7.29 14.01
N GLY A 94 10.86 -7.15 12.83
CA GLY A 94 10.94 -8.12 11.73
C GLY A 94 9.94 -9.27 11.82
N PHE A 95 9.09 -9.31 12.85
CA PHE A 95 8.10 -10.38 13.01
C PHE A 95 6.72 -9.97 12.52
N TRP A 96 6.01 -10.93 11.94
CA TRP A 96 4.61 -10.78 11.58
C TRP A 96 3.70 -11.01 12.78
N GLN A 97 2.66 -10.20 12.88
CA GLN A 97 1.63 -10.34 13.89
C GLN A 97 0.25 -10.36 13.25
N MET A 98 -0.58 -11.29 13.71
CA MET A 98 -1.98 -11.42 13.34
C MET A 98 -2.86 -10.66 14.35
N TYR A 99 -3.79 -9.87 13.85
CA TYR A 99 -4.78 -9.11 14.59
C TYR A 99 -6.18 -9.56 14.17
N ASP A 100 -6.96 -10.00 15.16
CA ASP A 100 -8.30 -10.56 15.02
C ASP A 100 -9.21 -9.87 16.04
N ASP A 101 -9.79 -8.74 15.64
CA ASP A 101 -10.58 -7.82 16.47
C ASP A 101 -9.90 -7.44 17.80
N LEU A 102 -10.51 -7.83 18.92
CA LEU A 102 -10.09 -7.56 20.29
C LEU A 102 -9.19 -8.66 20.85
N ARG A 103 -8.89 -9.71 20.08
CA ARG A 103 -8.00 -10.78 20.51
C ARG A 103 -6.58 -10.26 20.63
N THR A 104 -5.85 -10.80 21.60
CA THR A 104 -4.41 -10.54 21.73
C THR A 104 -3.71 -10.92 20.44
N SER A 105 -2.88 -10.02 19.93
CA SER A 105 -2.15 -10.26 18.69
C SER A 105 -1.26 -11.49 18.82
N VAL A 106 -1.25 -12.33 17.80
CA VAL A 106 -0.44 -13.55 17.77
C VAL A 106 0.78 -13.31 16.89
N VAL A 107 1.99 -13.57 17.41
CA VAL A 107 3.21 -13.57 16.60
C VAL A 107 3.24 -14.81 15.72
N LEU A 108 3.43 -14.62 14.42
CA LEU A 108 3.49 -15.70 13.45
C LEU A 108 4.93 -16.18 13.25
N LYS A 109 5.08 -17.50 13.08
CA LYS A 109 6.29 -18.12 12.55
C LYS A 109 6.02 -18.42 11.07
N LEU A 110 6.55 -17.56 10.21
CA LEU A 110 6.50 -17.69 8.75
C LEU A 110 7.83 -18.24 8.23
#